data_AF-A0AAF0D1R7-F1
#
_entry.id   AF-A0AAF0D1R7-F1
#
_cell.length_a   1.000
_cell.length_b   1.000
_cell.length_c   1.000
_cell.angle_alpha   90.00
_cell.angle_beta   90.00
_cell.angle_gamma   90.00
#
_symmetry.space_group_name_H-M   'P 1'
#
loop_
_entity.id
_entity.type
_entity.pdbx_description
1 polymer ?
#
loop_
_entity_poly.entity_id
_entity_poly.type
_entity_poly.pdbx_seq_one_letter_code
_entity_poly.pdbx_strand_id
1 'polypeptide(L)'
;MYKMAPGFKTVNGDLRNWIGEIKFKSGRDFSSCWIEILLPENYPSEPPIVSCSSSLRHPIIDPATNRFNLRLLRNWNPNTHIYEIVNVIKSEFSRQPPEFLGALKPITKPSLEVENLSAGEIKELESKIRELESEVEYLRKDLAEKNDEIARLQNILSKETSFKDKGVKSGLSSLPVDSSTDLEGEKAALEGVIRDLEARFEAGDITPEEYFKLSQKYRKQLFLVGKNLSDTRKAESKN
;
A
#
# COMPACT_ATOMS: atom_id res chain seq x y z
N MET A 1 -6.25 -11.37 12.16
CA MET A 1 -7.55 -12.08 12.29
C MET A 1 -8.53 -11.15 13.01
N TYR A 2 -9.63 -10.73 12.37
CA TYR A 2 -10.54 -9.73 12.93
C TYR A 2 -11.32 -10.31 14.12
N LYS A 3 -10.97 -9.95 15.35
CA LYS A 3 -11.82 -10.20 16.51
C LYS A 3 -12.82 -9.05 16.62
N MET A 4 -14.09 -9.35 16.41
CA MET A 4 -15.17 -8.37 16.54
C MET A 4 -15.28 -7.89 17.99
N ALA A 5 -15.27 -6.58 18.19
CA ALA A 5 -15.61 -5.99 19.48
C ALA A 5 -17.13 -6.14 19.73
N PRO A 6 -17.57 -6.56 20.92
CA PRO A 6 -19.00 -6.64 21.24
C PRO A 6 -19.67 -5.28 21.04
N GLY A 7 -20.72 -5.24 20.22
CA GLY A 7 -21.50 -4.02 19.92
C GLY A 7 -21.07 -3.26 18.67
N PHE A 8 -20.07 -3.75 17.92
CA PHE A 8 -19.66 -3.18 16.63
C PHE A 8 -20.05 -4.10 15.47
N LYS A 9 -20.55 -3.52 14.38
CA LYS A 9 -20.97 -4.22 13.16
C LYS A 9 -20.43 -3.48 11.93
N THR A 10 -20.24 -4.21 10.84
CA THR A 10 -19.88 -3.62 9.55
C THR A 10 -21.07 -2.97 8.89
N VAL A 11 -20.84 -1.90 8.14
CA VAL A 11 -21.88 -1.17 7.41
C VAL A 11 -22.08 -1.85 6.06
N ASN A 12 -23.28 -2.40 5.80
CA ASN A 12 -23.62 -3.06 4.53
C ASN A 12 -22.67 -4.21 4.13
N GLY A 13 -22.01 -4.85 5.10
CA GLY A 13 -21.03 -5.91 4.83
C GLY A 13 -19.64 -5.39 4.43
N ASP A 14 -19.44 -4.07 4.33
CA ASP A 14 -18.14 -3.48 4.08
C ASP A 14 -17.24 -3.62 5.31
N LEU A 15 -16.14 -4.36 5.16
CA LEU A 15 -15.14 -4.55 6.21
C LEU A 15 -14.31 -3.29 6.48
N ARG A 16 -14.42 -2.23 5.67
CA ARG A 16 -13.73 -0.96 5.88
C ARG A 16 -14.52 0.02 6.72
N ASN A 17 -15.83 -0.13 6.85
CA ASN A 17 -16.66 0.75 7.66
C ASN A 17 -17.33 -0.01 8.80
N TRP A 18 -17.04 0.39 10.04
CA TRP A 18 -17.58 -0.22 11.25
C TRP A 18 -18.33 0.83 12.07
N ILE A 19 -19.51 0.46 12.54
CA ILE A 19 -20.31 1.28 13.44
C ILE A 19 -20.59 0.49 14.73
N GLY A 20 -20.50 1.17 15.86
CA GLY A 20 -20.87 0.57 17.15
C GLY A 20 -21.37 1.58 18.16
N GLU A 21 -22.09 1.09 19.15
CA GLU A 21 -22.63 1.90 20.24
C GLU A 21 -21.74 1.76 21.47
N ILE A 22 -21.35 2.90 22.07
CA ILE A 22 -20.70 2.93 23.39
C ILE A 22 -21.64 3.58 24.39
N LYS A 23 -21.91 2.86 25.47
CA LYS A 23 -22.67 3.34 26.63
C LYS A 23 -21.71 3.91 27.66
N PHE A 24 -22.05 5.05 28.23
CA PHE A 24 -21.30 5.73 29.28
C PHE A 24 -22.25 6.35 30.30
N LYS A 25 -21.73 6.64 31.49
CA LYS A 25 -22.52 7.24 32.56
C LYS A 25 -22.60 8.75 32.36
N SER A 26 -23.78 9.34 32.38
CA SER A 26 -24.00 10.78 32.29
C SER A 26 -24.85 11.24 33.49
N GLY A 27 -24.19 11.80 34.51
CA GLY A 27 -24.86 12.14 35.76
C GLY A 27 -25.44 10.92 36.48
N ARG A 28 -26.78 10.87 36.60
CA ARG A 28 -27.52 9.75 37.22
C ARG A 28 -27.96 8.68 36.23
N ASP A 29 -27.96 9.01 34.94
CA ASP A 29 -28.45 8.12 33.88
C ASP A 29 -27.29 7.54 33.06
N PHE A 30 -27.63 6.61 32.17
CA PHE A 30 -26.72 6.15 31.13
C PHE A 30 -27.10 6.81 29.82
N SER A 31 -26.07 7.24 29.10
CA SER A 31 -26.21 7.72 27.74
C SER A 31 -25.39 6.85 26.81
N SER A 32 -25.66 6.94 25.52
CA SER A 32 -24.90 6.25 24.51
C SER A 32 -24.54 7.16 23.36
N CYS A 33 -23.44 6.82 22.68
CA CYS A 33 -23.06 7.46 21.44
C CYS A 33 -22.68 6.41 20.40
N TRP A 34 -22.94 6.74 19.14
CA TRP A 34 -22.50 5.96 18.00
C TRP A 34 -21.09 6.38 17.61
N ILE A 35 -20.25 5.37 17.37
CA ILE A 35 -18.88 5.53 16.92
C ILE A 35 -18.76 4.88 15.55
N GLU A 36 -18.16 5.62 14.64
CA GLU A 36 -17.82 5.16 13.30
C GLU A 36 -16.30 5.00 13.21
N ILE A 37 -15.88 3.89 12.60
CA ILE A 37 -14.48 3.55 12.38
C ILE A 37 -14.33 3.24 10.89
N LEU A 38 -13.60 4.10 10.19
CA LEU A 38 -13.29 3.96 8.77
C LEU A 38 -11.84 3.51 8.62
N LEU A 39 -11.63 2.39 7.93
CA LEU A 39 -10.31 1.87 7.60
C LEU A 39 -9.84 2.48 6.27
N PRO A 40 -8.70 3.19 6.24
CA PRO A 40 -8.15 3.71 4.99
C PRO A 40 -7.68 2.56 4.08
N GLU A 41 -7.44 2.88 2.81
CA GLU A 41 -6.99 1.88 1.83
C GLU A 41 -5.66 1.24 2.23
N ASN A 42 -4.79 2.01 2.87
CA ASN A 42 -3.45 1.60 3.32
C ASN A 42 -3.47 0.93 4.71
N TYR A 43 -4.63 0.58 5.27
CA TYR A 43 -4.69 -0.14 6.55
C TYR A 43 -4.07 -1.54 6.43
N PRO A 44 -3.21 -2.00 7.37
CA PRO A 44 -2.95 -1.44 8.69
C PRO A 44 -1.74 -0.50 8.81
N SER A 45 -1.10 -0.12 7.70
CA SER A 45 0.05 0.79 7.72
C SER A 45 -0.34 2.19 8.23
N GLU A 46 -1.54 2.65 7.85
CA GLU A 46 -2.14 3.89 8.36
C GLU A 46 -3.21 3.62 9.43
N PRO A 47 -3.37 4.53 10.41
CA PRO A 47 -4.40 4.38 11.44
C PRO A 47 -5.81 4.51 10.87
N PRO A 48 -6.80 3.85 11.50
CA PRO A 48 -8.19 4.07 11.15
C PRO A 48 -8.65 5.46 11.58
N ILE A 49 -9.62 6.00 10.84
CA ILE A 49 -10.28 7.25 11.19
C ILE A 49 -11.45 6.91 12.11
N VAL A 50 -11.45 7.49 13.31
CA VAL A 50 -12.46 7.21 14.32
C VAL A 50 -13.21 8.50 14.64
N SER A 51 -14.52 8.48 14.47
CA SER A 51 -15.41 9.63 14.69
C SER A 51 -16.60 9.25 15.57
N CYS A 52 -17.19 10.24 16.21
CA CYS A 52 -18.47 10.09 16.90
C CYS A 52 -19.59 10.67 16.03
N SER A 53 -20.74 10.01 15.97
CA SER A 53 -21.92 10.58 15.28
C SER A 53 -22.63 11.62 16.15
N SER A 54 -22.44 11.58 17.47
CA SER A 54 -23.04 12.51 18.42
C SER A 54 -22.06 13.66 18.72
N SER A 55 -22.56 14.90 18.80
CA SER A 55 -21.74 16.04 19.24
C SER A 55 -21.48 15.94 20.73
N LEU A 56 -20.27 15.51 21.07
CA LEU A 56 -19.80 15.31 22.44
C LEU A 56 -18.66 16.28 22.72
N ARG A 57 -18.65 16.82 23.94
CA ARG A 57 -17.49 17.52 24.49
C ARG A 57 -16.68 16.55 25.30
N HIS A 58 -15.46 16.26 24.84
CA HIS A 58 -14.49 15.44 25.58
C HIS A 58 -13.07 15.84 25.18
N PRO A 59 -12.06 15.82 26.08
CA PRO A 59 -10.68 16.15 25.74
C PRO A 59 -10.05 15.30 24.63
N ILE A 60 -10.61 14.10 24.40
CA ILE A 60 -10.15 13.16 23.36
C ILE A 60 -10.92 13.33 22.05
N ILE A 61 -11.86 14.26 21.95
CA ILE A 61 -12.66 14.50 20.75
C ILE A 61 -12.36 15.92 20.28
N ASP A 62 -11.96 16.05 19.03
CA ASP A 62 -11.81 17.36 18.40
C ASP A 62 -13.20 17.97 18.13
N PRO A 63 -13.53 19.15 18.70
CA PRO A 63 -14.84 19.76 18.51
C PRO A 63 -15.13 20.18 17.08
N ALA A 64 -14.11 20.42 16.24
CA ALA A 64 -14.32 20.85 14.86
C ALA A 64 -14.67 19.69 13.93
N THR A 65 -14.00 18.55 14.10
CA THR A 65 -14.12 17.39 13.20
C THR A 65 -14.93 16.24 13.80
N ASN A 66 -15.25 16.30 15.10
CA ASN A 66 -15.84 15.23 15.90
C ASN A 66 -15.04 13.90 15.83
N ARG A 67 -13.73 13.99 15.56
CA ARG A 67 -12.81 12.86 15.48
C ARG A 67 -12.12 12.60 16.82
N PHE A 68 -11.86 11.33 17.09
CA PHE A 68 -11.14 10.92 18.28
C PHE A 68 -9.64 11.15 18.12
N ASN A 69 -9.06 11.89 19.06
CA ASN A 69 -7.65 12.25 19.11
C ASN A 69 -6.90 11.41 20.16
N LEU A 70 -6.88 10.09 19.95
CA LEU A 70 -6.29 9.11 20.88
C LEU A 70 -4.78 9.00 20.69
N ARG A 71 -4.04 8.75 21.78
CA ARG A 71 -2.58 8.54 21.73
C ARG A 71 -2.19 7.35 20.82
N LEU A 72 -2.98 6.28 20.85
CA LEU A 72 -2.76 5.10 20.01
C LEU A 72 -2.93 5.38 18.50
N LEU A 73 -3.75 6.37 18.12
CA LEU A 73 -3.93 6.77 16.73
C LEU A 73 -2.78 7.67 16.25
N ARG A 74 -2.24 8.51 17.15
CA ARG A 74 -1.06 9.35 16.84
C ARG A 74 0.21 8.52 16.71
N ASN A 75 0.37 7.52 17.56
CA ASN A 75 1.52 6.61 17.57
C ASN A 75 1.08 5.23 17.08
N TRP A 76 0.52 5.20 15.87
CA TRP A 76 -0.11 4.00 15.32
C TRP A 76 0.88 2.85 15.18
N ASN A 77 0.46 1.67 15.62
CA ASN A 77 1.18 0.42 15.42
C ASN A 77 0.29 -0.50 14.58
N PRO A 78 0.75 -0.99 13.41
CA PRO A 78 -0.04 -1.87 12.53
C PRO A 78 -0.54 -3.17 13.18
N ASN A 79 0.06 -3.59 14.30
CA ASN A 79 -0.39 -4.75 15.08
C ASN A 79 -1.54 -4.42 16.05
N THR A 80 -1.93 -3.14 16.16
CA THR A 80 -3.05 -2.69 16.99
C THR A 80 -4.36 -3.14 16.37
N HIS A 81 -5.24 -3.69 17.19
CA HIS A 81 -6.54 -4.16 16.71
C HIS A 81 -7.63 -3.12 16.96
N ILE A 82 -8.66 -3.11 16.11
CA ILE A 82 -9.82 -2.20 16.24
C ILE A 82 -10.46 -2.28 17.65
N TYR A 83 -10.51 -3.48 18.26
CA TYR A 83 -11.07 -3.64 19.61
C TYR A 83 -10.31 -2.85 20.69
N GLU A 84 -9.00 -2.63 20.50
CA GLU A 84 -8.16 -1.90 21.46
C GLU A 84 -8.51 -0.42 21.44
N ILE A 85 -8.79 0.12 20.25
CA ILE A 85 -9.30 1.48 20.04
C ILE A 85 -10.59 1.68 20.85
N VAL A 86 -11.54 0.77 20.66
CA VAL A 86 -12.83 0.79 21.36
C VAL A 86 -12.64 0.71 22.88
N ASN A 87 -11.74 -0.15 23.36
CA ASN A 87 -11.47 -0.29 24.79
C ASN A 87 -10.85 0.97 25.39
N VAL A 88 -9.95 1.63 24.67
CA VAL A 88 -9.38 2.91 25.10
C VAL A 88 -10.47 3.98 25.19
N ILE A 89 -11.36 4.08 24.20
CA ILE A 89 -12.48 5.03 24.27
C ILE A 89 -13.38 4.74 25.47
N LYS A 90 -13.76 3.47 25.72
CA LYS A 90 -14.53 3.08 26.90
C LYS A 90 -13.83 3.45 28.20
N SER A 91 -12.52 3.23 28.28
CA SER A 91 -11.72 3.58 29.46
C SER A 91 -11.69 5.09 29.68
N GLU A 92 -11.52 5.89 28.63
CA GLU A 92 -11.49 7.35 28.73
C GLU A 92 -12.86 7.91 29.15
N PHE A 93 -13.96 7.42 28.57
CA PHE A 93 -15.31 7.82 28.97
C PHE A 93 -15.68 7.37 30.39
N SER A 94 -15.08 6.28 30.88
CA SER A 94 -15.25 5.84 32.27
C SER A 94 -14.50 6.74 33.25
N ARG A 95 -13.34 7.27 32.84
CA ARG A 95 -12.53 8.21 33.64
C ARG A 95 -13.15 9.60 33.65
N GLN A 96 -13.56 10.06 32.47
CA GLN A 96 -14.17 11.36 32.27
C GLN A 96 -15.39 11.19 31.35
N PRO A 97 -16.60 11.19 31.91
CA PRO A 97 -17.81 11.18 31.10
C PRO A 97 -17.84 12.35 30.11
N PRO A 98 -18.17 12.11 28.83
CA PRO A 98 -18.37 13.20 27.87
C PRO A 98 -19.67 13.95 28.17
N GLU A 99 -19.68 15.26 27.88
CA GLU A 99 -20.87 16.10 27.98
C GLU A 99 -21.55 16.19 26.61
N PHE A 100 -22.87 16.02 26.55
CA PHE A 100 -23.63 16.27 25.32
C PHE A 100 -23.76 17.77 25.11
N LEU A 101 -23.33 18.26 23.94
CA LEU A 101 -23.47 19.67 23.56
C LEU A 101 -24.88 20.03 23.04
N GLY A 102 -25.86 19.16 23.29
CA GLY A 102 -27.19 19.21 22.69
C GLY A 102 -27.25 18.41 21.40
N ALA A 103 -28.46 18.01 21.03
CA ALA A 103 -28.71 17.28 19.80
C ALA A 103 -28.42 18.21 18.61
N LEU A 104 -27.32 17.96 17.87
CA LEU A 104 -27.49 18.04 16.42
C LEU A 104 -28.62 17.07 16.09
N LYS A 105 -29.57 17.52 15.25
CA LYS A 105 -30.67 16.67 14.76
C LYS A 105 -30.10 15.28 14.50
N PRO A 106 -30.78 14.20 14.97
CA PRO A 106 -30.30 12.86 14.67
C PRO A 106 -30.00 12.82 13.19
N ILE A 107 -28.78 12.45 12.84
CA ILE A 107 -28.52 11.92 11.51
C ILE A 107 -29.34 10.63 11.52
N THR A 108 -30.64 10.77 11.23
CA THR A 108 -31.46 9.74 10.62
C THR A 108 -30.53 9.04 9.65
N LYS A 109 -30.46 7.70 9.74
CA LYS A 109 -29.82 6.75 8.79
C LYS A 109 -29.35 7.46 7.53
N PRO A 110 -28.15 7.22 6.95
CA PRO A 110 -27.74 7.82 5.69
C PRO A 110 -28.83 7.57 4.62
N SER A 111 -29.82 8.45 4.60
CA SER A 111 -30.64 8.80 3.49
C SER A 111 -29.60 9.51 2.70
N LEU A 112 -29.21 8.86 1.61
CA LEU A 112 -28.68 9.56 0.47
C LEU A 112 -29.52 10.84 0.35
N GLU A 113 -29.00 11.95 0.87
CA GLU A 113 -29.31 13.24 0.30
C GLU A 113 -28.66 13.15 -1.07
N VAL A 114 -29.39 12.49 -1.98
CA VAL A 114 -29.40 12.88 -3.35
C VAL A 114 -29.84 14.33 -3.24
N GLU A 115 -28.87 15.24 -3.22
CA GLU A 115 -29.10 16.58 -3.73
C GLU A 115 -29.95 16.36 -4.96
N ASN A 116 -31.20 16.83 -4.94
CA ASN A 116 -32.08 16.75 -6.10
C ASN A 116 -31.43 17.62 -7.17
N LEU A 117 -30.38 17.08 -7.81
CA LEU A 117 -29.72 17.62 -8.96
C LEU A 117 -30.86 17.85 -9.93
N SER A 118 -30.99 19.11 -10.33
CA SER A 118 -31.98 19.49 -11.31
C SER A 118 -31.82 18.58 -12.53
N ALA A 119 -32.91 18.28 -13.23
CA ALA A 119 -32.83 17.45 -14.44
C ALA A 119 -31.81 17.98 -15.47
N GLY A 120 -31.45 19.27 -15.40
CA GLY A 120 -30.36 19.88 -16.16
C GLY A 120 -28.97 19.39 -15.75
N GLU A 121 -28.66 19.38 -14.46
CA GLU A 121 -27.36 18.91 -13.94
C GLU A 121 -27.15 17.42 -14.19
N ILE A 122 -28.23 16.62 -14.07
CA ILE A 122 -28.18 15.18 -14.41
C ILE A 122 -27.84 15.00 -15.89
N LYS A 123 -28.48 15.77 -16.78
CA LYS A 123 -28.23 15.70 -18.22
C LYS A 123 -26.81 16.15 -18.60
N GLU A 124 -26.26 17.14 -17.91
CA GLU A 124 -24.88 17.60 -18.11
C GLU A 124 -23.88 16.54 -17.65
N LEU A 125 -24.09 15.97 -16.45
CA LEU A 125 -23.26 14.88 -15.94
C LEU A 125 -23.33 13.65 -16.84
N GLU A 126 -24.51 13.26 -17.33
CA GLU A 126 -24.65 12.16 -18.30
C GLU A 126 -23.94 12.44 -19.62
N SER A 127 -23.89 13.69 -20.06
CA SER A 127 -23.17 14.07 -21.28
C SER A 127 -21.66 13.96 -21.06
N LYS A 128 -21.19 14.39 -19.89
CA LYS A 128 -19.78 14.30 -19.50
C LYS A 128 -19.32 12.86 -19.26
N ILE A 129 -20.17 12.02 -18.68
CA ILE A 129 -19.92 10.59 -18.54
C ILE A 129 -19.74 9.95 -19.91
N ARG A 130 -20.65 10.22 -20.87
CA ARG A 130 -20.53 9.69 -22.24
C ARG A 130 -19.26 10.17 -22.95
N GLU A 131 -18.88 11.42 -22.76
CA GLU A 131 -17.64 11.96 -23.33
C GLU A 131 -16.42 11.23 -22.75
N LEU A 132 -16.34 11.09 -21.43
CA LEU A 132 -15.25 10.38 -20.76
C LEU A 132 -15.22 8.90 -21.11
N GLU A 133 -16.37 8.25 -21.25
CA GLU A 133 -16.47 6.86 -21.71
C GLU A 133 -15.91 6.71 -23.13
N SER A 134 -16.22 7.65 -24.03
CA SER A 134 -15.69 7.65 -25.40
C SER A 134 -14.17 7.88 -25.43
N GLU A 135 -13.64 8.73 -24.54
CA GLU A 135 -12.21 8.96 -24.39
C GLU A 135 -11.49 7.72 -23.86
N VAL A 136 -12.06 7.04 -22.86
CA VAL A 136 -11.51 5.78 -22.34
C VAL A 136 -11.50 4.69 -23.41
N GLU A 137 -12.56 4.59 -24.22
CA GLU A 137 -12.61 3.62 -25.32
C GLU A 137 -11.56 3.92 -26.41
N TYR A 138 -11.38 5.20 -26.75
CA TYR A 138 -10.32 5.64 -27.67
C TYR A 138 -8.92 5.30 -27.14
N LEU A 139 -8.64 5.63 -25.88
CA LEU A 139 -7.34 5.35 -25.26
C LEU A 139 -7.07 3.84 -25.18
N ARG A 140 -8.08 3.02 -24.87
CA ARG A 140 -7.94 1.55 -24.90
C ARG A 140 -7.59 1.02 -26.28
N LYS A 141 -8.18 1.59 -27.33
CA LYS A 141 -7.88 1.20 -28.71
C LYS A 141 -6.46 1.61 -29.11
N ASP A 142 -6.03 2.84 -28.80
CA ASP A 142 -4.66 3.30 -29.08
C ASP A 142 -3.63 2.43 -28.34
N LEU A 143 -3.88 2.10 -27.07
CA LEU A 143 -3.00 1.23 -26.28
C LEU A 143 -2.90 -0.18 -26.89
N ALA A 144 -4.01 -0.74 -27.39
CA ALA A 144 -4.01 -2.01 -28.11
C ALA A 144 -3.16 -1.95 -29.40
N GLU A 145 -3.32 -0.90 -30.20
CA GLU A 145 -2.52 -0.69 -31.42
C GLU A 145 -1.02 -0.54 -31.11
N LYS A 146 -0.66 0.18 -30.04
CA LYS A 146 0.74 0.30 -29.59
C LYS A 146 1.31 -1.02 -29.10
N ASN A 147 0.52 -1.83 -28.38
CA ASN A 147 0.97 -3.15 -27.92
C ASN A 147 1.20 -4.11 -29.10
N ASP A 148 0.35 -4.08 -30.12
CA ASP A 148 0.55 -4.85 -31.34
C ASP A 148 1.84 -4.43 -32.07
N GLU A 149 2.14 -3.12 -32.10
CA GLU A 149 3.37 -2.62 -32.69
C GLU A 149 4.61 -3.04 -31.88
N ILE A 150 4.55 -2.99 -30.55
CA ILE A 150 5.61 -3.52 -29.68
C ILE A 150 5.83 -5.01 -29.96
N ALA A 151 4.78 -5.81 -30.08
CA ALA A 151 4.88 -7.23 -30.39
C ALA A 151 5.50 -7.47 -31.79
N ARG A 152 5.20 -6.63 -32.79
CA ARG A 152 5.86 -6.68 -34.10
C ARG A 152 7.34 -6.36 -34.00
N LEU A 153 7.71 -5.28 -33.32
CA LEU A 153 9.10 -4.87 -33.15
C LEU A 153 9.91 -5.93 -32.36
N GLN A 154 9.33 -6.52 -31.32
CA GLN A 154 9.94 -7.62 -30.57
C GLN A 154 10.17 -8.87 -31.45
N ASN A 155 9.24 -9.18 -32.35
CA ASN A 155 9.40 -10.27 -33.31
C ASN A 155 10.50 -9.99 -34.34
N ILE A 156 10.66 -8.74 -34.79
CA ILE A 156 11.75 -8.33 -35.68
C ILE A 156 13.10 -8.47 -34.96
N LEU A 157 13.22 -7.92 -33.75
CA LEU A 157 14.41 -8.04 -32.90
C LEU A 157 14.79 -9.49 -32.64
N SER A 158 13.82 -10.35 -32.30
CA SER A 158 14.05 -11.78 -32.06
C SER A 158 14.53 -12.53 -33.31
N LYS A 159 14.10 -12.10 -34.51
CA LYS A 159 14.63 -12.65 -35.76
C LYS A 159 16.06 -12.19 -35.99
N GLU A 160 16.37 -10.91 -35.79
CA GLU A 160 17.71 -10.36 -35.96
C GLU A 160 18.74 -10.97 -34.98
N THR A 161 18.34 -11.27 -33.73
CA THR A 161 19.21 -11.99 -32.78
C THR A 161 19.37 -13.47 -33.13
N SER A 162 18.35 -14.11 -33.69
CA SER A 162 18.40 -15.53 -34.14
C SER A 162 19.30 -15.73 -35.37
N PHE A 163 19.51 -14.70 -36.20
CA PHE A 163 20.46 -14.75 -37.33
C PHE A 163 21.93 -14.64 -36.92
N LYS A 164 22.26 -14.20 -35.69
CA LYS A 164 23.64 -14.24 -35.18
C LYS A 164 24.04 -15.59 -34.56
N ASP A 165 23.09 -16.45 -34.18
CA ASP A 165 23.36 -17.73 -33.53
C ASP A 165 23.39 -18.96 -34.46
N LYS A 166 23.01 -18.81 -35.73
CA LYS A 166 22.97 -19.94 -36.70
C LYS A 166 24.07 -19.89 -37.77
N GLY A 167 25.21 -19.25 -37.48
CA GLY A 167 26.22 -18.99 -38.50
C GLY A 167 27.68 -18.92 -38.07
N VAL A 168 28.11 -19.49 -36.94
CA VAL A 168 29.56 -19.68 -36.66
C VAL A 168 29.80 -21.02 -35.94
N LYS A 169 29.57 -22.13 -36.65
CA LYS A 169 30.21 -23.42 -36.34
C LYS A 169 31.30 -23.68 -37.37
N SER A 170 32.44 -23.04 -37.23
CA SER A 170 33.75 -23.60 -37.61
C SER A 170 34.83 -22.55 -37.34
N GLY A 171 35.69 -22.84 -36.36
CA GLY A 171 36.99 -22.18 -36.27
C GLY A 171 37.02 -20.81 -35.62
N LEU A 172 36.66 -20.69 -34.34
CA LEU A 172 37.36 -19.74 -33.47
C LEU A 172 37.73 -20.46 -32.18
N SER A 173 38.95 -20.98 -32.20
CA SER A 173 39.88 -21.05 -31.09
C SER A 173 39.32 -20.71 -29.71
N SER A 174 39.47 -21.69 -28.81
CA SER A 174 39.80 -21.49 -27.39
C SER A 174 40.61 -20.21 -27.18
N LEU A 175 39.93 -19.10 -26.91
CA LEU A 175 40.54 -17.95 -26.30
C LEU A 175 40.59 -18.25 -24.81
N PRO A 176 41.75 -18.08 -24.15
CA PRO A 176 41.82 -18.13 -22.70
C PRO A 176 40.96 -16.98 -22.20
N VAL A 177 39.74 -17.29 -21.75
CA VAL A 177 38.93 -16.32 -21.04
C VAL A 177 39.62 -16.15 -19.70
N ASP A 178 40.25 -14.99 -19.51
CA ASP A 178 40.93 -14.65 -18.28
C ASP A 178 39.94 -14.76 -17.13
N SER A 179 40.30 -15.53 -16.10
CA SER A 179 39.47 -15.70 -14.90
C SER A 179 39.04 -14.37 -14.25
N SER A 180 39.74 -13.26 -14.55
CA SER A 180 39.37 -11.91 -14.15
C SER A 180 38.09 -11.41 -14.84
N THR A 181 37.85 -11.69 -16.12
CA THR A 181 36.64 -11.21 -16.81
C THR A 181 35.38 -11.93 -16.33
N ASP A 182 35.51 -13.22 -15.99
CA ASP A 182 34.41 -14.00 -15.42
C ASP A 182 34.04 -13.49 -14.01
N LEU A 183 35.04 -13.20 -13.17
CA LEU A 183 34.83 -12.63 -11.84
C LEU A 183 34.25 -11.20 -11.89
N GLU A 184 34.61 -10.40 -12.89
CA GLU A 184 33.98 -9.09 -13.14
C GLU A 184 32.52 -9.22 -13.54
N GLY A 185 32.20 -10.20 -14.39
CA GLY A 185 30.83 -10.54 -14.75
C GLY A 185 30.00 -10.99 -13.55
N GLU A 186 30.55 -11.86 -12.71
CA GLU A 186 29.90 -12.32 -11.48
C GLU A 186 29.66 -11.17 -10.49
N LYS A 187 30.65 -10.28 -10.34
CA LYS A 187 30.52 -9.07 -9.52
C LYS A 187 29.38 -8.17 -10.01
N ALA A 188 29.33 -7.89 -11.31
CA ALA A 188 28.28 -7.06 -11.91
C ALA A 188 26.89 -7.69 -11.74
N ALA A 189 26.79 -9.01 -11.90
CA ALA A 189 25.54 -9.74 -11.68
C ALA A 189 25.06 -9.65 -10.21
N LEU A 190 25.97 -9.80 -9.24
CA LEU A 190 25.65 -9.67 -7.82
C LEU A 190 25.23 -8.24 -7.43
N GLU A 191 25.86 -7.22 -8.00
CA GLU A 191 25.44 -5.82 -7.81
C GLU A 191 24.03 -5.58 -8.38
N GLY A 192 23.72 -6.16 -9.54
CA GLY A 192 22.37 -6.14 -10.12
C GLY A 192 21.33 -6.77 -9.20
N VAL A 193 21.61 -7.98 -8.68
CA VAL A 193 20.71 -8.68 -7.76
C VAL A 193 20.46 -7.88 -6.48
N ILE A 194 21.48 -7.20 -5.94
CA ILE A 194 21.32 -6.34 -4.75
C ILE A 194 20.40 -5.15 -5.06
N ARG A 195 20.57 -4.51 -6.22
CA ARG A 195 19.74 -3.38 -6.64
C ARG A 195 18.28 -3.79 -6.84
N ASP A 196 18.04 -4.95 -7.46
CA ASP A 196 16.69 -5.51 -7.63
C ASP A 196 16.05 -5.85 -6.28
N LEU A 197 16.84 -6.35 -5.32
CA LEU A 197 16.40 -6.59 -3.95
C LEU A 197 16.00 -5.32 -3.22
N GLU A 198 16.76 -4.24 -3.38
CA GLU A 198 16.45 -2.93 -2.82
C GLU A 198 15.17 -2.35 -3.44
N ALA A 199 15.02 -2.40 -4.77
CA ALA A 199 13.81 -1.97 -5.45
C ALA A 199 12.57 -2.74 -5.02
N ARG A 200 12.67 -4.07 -4.88
CA ARG A 200 11.56 -4.91 -4.38
C ARG A 200 11.22 -4.63 -2.91
N PHE A 201 12.21 -4.28 -2.09
CA PHE A 201 11.96 -3.87 -0.71
C PHE A 201 11.24 -2.52 -0.63
N GLU A 202 11.67 -1.54 -1.43
CA GLU A 202 11.02 -0.23 -1.54
C GLU A 202 9.58 -0.33 -2.07
N ALA A 203 9.33 -1.25 -3.02
CA ALA A 203 8.00 -1.56 -3.52
C ALA A 203 7.10 -2.29 -2.51
N GLY A 204 7.65 -2.80 -1.41
CA GLY A 204 6.93 -3.60 -0.42
C GLY A 204 6.67 -5.04 -0.86
N ASP A 205 7.31 -5.52 -1.93
CA ASP A 205 7.16 -6.88 -2.46
C ASP A 205 7.82 -7.95 -1.57
N ILE A 206 8.76 -7.55 -0.72
CA ILE A 206 9.47 -8.44 0.20
C ILE A 206 9.47 -7.88 1.62
N THR A 207 9.44 -8.77 2.60
CA THR A 207 9.44 -8.39 4.01
C THR A 207 10.82 -7.87 4.47
N PRO A 208 10.91 -7.02 5.51
CA PRO A 208 12.19 -6.57 6.06
C PRO A 208 13.13 -7.71 6.49
N GLU A 209 12.56 -8.83 6.97
CA GLU A 209 13.30 -10.01 7.41
C GLU A 209 13.91 -10.78 6.23
N GLU A 210 13.17 -10.92 5.14
CA GLU A 210 13.65 -11.51 3.88
C GLU A 210 14.72 -10.63 3.24
N TYR A 211 14.48 -9.31 3.18
CA TYR A 211 15.45 -8.34 2.69
C TYR A 211 16.76 -8.41 3.48
N PHE A 212 16.69 -8.43 4.82
CA PHE A 212 17.90 -8.49 5.66
C PHE A 212 18.69 -9.78 5.43
N LYS A 213 18.02 -10.94 5.34
CA LYS A 213 18.68 -12.23 5.08
C LYS A 213 19.34 -12.28 3.70
N LEU A 214 18.63 -11.85 2.67
CA LEU A 214 19.11 -11.90 1.28
C LEU A 214 20.21 -10.85 1.04
N SER A 215 20.03 -9.62 1.50
CA SER A 215 21.05 -8.56 1.38
C SER A 215 22.35 -8.95 2.09
N GLN A 216 22.28 -9.55 3.28
CA GLN A 216 23.47 -10.09 3.97
C GLN A 216 24.16 -11.19 3.17
N LYS A 217 23.38 -12.12 2.58
CA LYS A 217 23.92 -13.22 1.78
C LYS A 217 24.66 -12.68 0.54
N TYR A 218 24.02 -11.82 -0.25
CA TYR A 218 24.61 -11.31 -1.49
C TYR A 218 25.77 -10.34 -1.25
N ARG A 219 25.72 -9.52 -0.18
CA ARG A 219 26.87 -8.67 0.19
C ARG A 219 28.09 -9.49 0.62
N LYS A 220 27.89 -10.62 1.30
CA LYS A 220 28.99 -11.55 1.62
C LYS A 220 29.57 -12.19 0.35
N GLN A 221 28.73 -12.60 -0.60
CA GLN A 221 29.19 -13.14 -1.87
C GLN A 221 29.95 -12.10 -2.69
N LEU A 222 29.44 -10.87 -2.77
CA LEU A 222 30.09 -9.75 -3.46
C LEU A 222 31.48 -9.46 -2.85
N PHE A 223 31.60 -9.52 -1.53
CA PHE A 223 32.88 -9.38 -0.83
C PHE A 223 33.87 -10.49 -1.21
N LEU A 224 33.42 -11.75 -1.27
CA LEU A 224 34.28 -12.89 -1.65
C LEU A 224 34.75 -12.78 -3.10
N VAL A 225 33.85 -12.45 -4.03
CA VAL A 225 34.18 -12.24 -5.45
C VAL A 225 35.16 -11.09 -5.59
N GLY A 226 34.92 -9.96 -4.91
CA GLY A 226 35.84 -8.81 -4.92
C GLY A 226 37.23 -9.15 -4.36
N LYS A 227 37.30 -9.98 -3.32
CA LYS A 227 38.57 -10.48 -2.77
C LYS A 227 39.32 -11.34 -3.79
N ASN A 228 38.63 -12.32 -4.40
CA ASN A 228 39.22 -13.20 -5.40
C ASN A 228 39.76 -12.41 -6.61
N LEU A 229 39.01 -11.40 -7.06
CA LEU A 229 39.38 -10.50 -8.15
C LEU A 229 40.63 -9.66 -7.79
N SER A 230 40.74 -9.23 -6.53
CA SER A 230 41.94 -8.54 -6.05
C SER A 230 43.17 -9.44 -5.97
N ASP A 231 42.97 -10.73 -5.67
CA ASP A 231 44.03 -11.72 -5.55
C ASP A 231 44.51 -12.18 -6.94
N THR A 232 43.61 -12.37 -7.91
CA THR A 232 43.99 -12.65 -9.31
C THR A 232 44.78 -11.50 -9.94
N ARG A 233 44.33 -10.25 -9.77
CA ARG A 233 45.06 -9.06 -10.25
C ARG A 233 46.46 -8.92 -9.62
N LYS A 234 46.62 -9.27 -8.34
CA LYS A 234 47.96 -9.28 -7.69
C LYS A 234 48.86 -10.40 -8.20
N ALA A 235 48.30 -11.54 -8.59
CA ALA A 235 49.05 -12.65 -9.17
C ALA A 235 49.52 -12.32 -10.60
N GLU A 236 48.65 -11.68 -11.40
CA GLU A 236 48.97 -11.19 -12.75
C GLU A 236 50.04 -10.08 -12.74
N SER A 237 50.06 -9.23 -11.71
CA SER A 237 51.06 -8.17 -11.51
C SER A 237 52.47 -8.68 -11.13
N LYS A 238 52.63 -9.95 -10.75
CA LYS A 238 53.91 -10.52 -10.29
C LYS A 238 54.59 -11.43 -11.30
N ASN A 239 53.93 -11.73 -12.41
CA ASN A 239 54.50 -12.40 -13.58
C ASN A 239 54.89 -11.36 -14.65
#